data_AF-A0A7R9LYA5-F1
#
_entry.id   AF-A0A7R9LYA5-F1
#
_cell.length_a   1.000
_cell.length_b   1.000
_cell.length_c   1.000
_cell.angle_alpha   90.00
_cell.angle_beta   90.00
_cell.angle_gamma   90.00
#
_symmetry.space_group_name_H-M   'P 1'
#
loop_
_entity.id
_entity.type
_entity.pdbx_description
1 polymer ?
#
loop_
_entity_poly.entity_id
_entity_poly.type
_entity_poly.pdbx_seq_one_letter_code
_entity_poly.pdbx_strand_id
1 'polypeptide(L)'
;EIIAGMRVIKMYAWEQPFAQLVATARKCEVKHIRSSNFLKGVNLSVYFVILRVIVYACFVTYILMGGKLTAETAFATIAYFNAMRWSMAKNVPLAIAALSELIIVLKRIQNFLLLEEISKLDVKEELDETCISGENEIKMENTFSNEEKGVFMDKMSVRWNN
;
A
#
# COMPACT_ATOMS: atom_id res chain seq x y z
N GLU A 1 16.63 -6.11 15.22
CA GLU A 1 15.48 -5.99 16.14
C GLU A 1 14.80 -7.32 16.46
N ILE A 2 14.34 -8.11 15.48
CA ILE A 2 13.61 -9.38 15.74
C ILE A 2 14.42 -10.38 16.59
N ILE A 3 15.73 -10.55 16.31
CA ILE A 3 16.62 -11.45 17.07
C ILE A 3 16.83 -10.96 18.52
N ALA A 4 16.89 -9.63 18.72
CA ALA A 4 16.98 -9.04 20.05
C ALA A 4 15.69 -9.29 20.85
N GLY A 5 14.52 -9.18 20.22
CA GLY A 5 13.22 -9.53 20.82
C GLY A 5 13.13 -11.00 21.23
N MET A 6 13.66 -11.92 20.42
CA MET A 6 13.66 -13.36 20.75
C MET A 6 14.50 -13.69 21.99
N ARG A 7 15.62 -13.00 22.21
CA ARG A 7 16.50 -13.20 23.38
C ARG A 7 15.79 -12.81 24.69
N VAL A 8 15.02 -11.72 24.68
CA VAL A 8 14.24 -11.25 25.83
C VAL A 8 13.16 -12.28 26.21
N ILE A 9 12.40 -12.78 25.24
CA ILE A 9 11.34 -13.78 25.47
C ILE A 9 11.88 -15.04 26.16
N LYS A 10 13.06 -15.51 25.71
CA LYS A 10 13.74 -16.66 26.32
C LYS A 10 14.25 -16.39 27.73
N MET A 11 14.84 -15.22 27.96
CA MET A 11 15.40 -14.86 29.27
C MET A 11 14.31 -14.77 30.35
N TYR A 12 13.12 -14.28 29.98
CA TYR A 12 11.97 -14.16 30.88
C TYR A 12 11.03 -15.38 30.87
N ALA A 13 11.39 -16.47 30.16
CA ALA A 13 10.57 -17.68 30.00
C ALA A 13 9.13 -17.41 29.50
N TRP A 14 8.94 -16.35 28.70
CA TRP A 14 7.65 -15.95 28.13
C TRP A 14 7.22 -16.77 26.91
N GLU A 15 7.88 -17.90 26.63
CA GLU A 15 7.64 -18.72 25.43
C GLU A 15 6.19 -19.19 25.34
N GLN A 16 5.60 -19.64 26.45
CA GLN A 16 4.22 -20.13 26.50
C GLN A 16 3.17 -19.02 26.26
N PRO A 17 3.17 -17.89 27.01
CA PRO A 17 2.21 -16.81 26.74
C PRO A 17 2.42 -16.17 25.36
N PHE A 18 3.67 -16.05 24.89
CA PHE A 18 3.96 -15.54 23.56
C PHE A 18 3.45 -16.48 22.46
N ALA A 19 3.60 -17.80 22.61
CA ALA A 19 3.04 -18.77 21.69
C ALA A 19 1.50 -18.67 21.60
N GLN A 20 0.82 -18.45 22.72
CA GLN A 20 -0.64 -18.25 22.74
C GLN A 20 -1.06 -16.96 22.02
N LEU A 21 -0.30 -15.87 22.21
CA LEU A 21 -0.53 -14.60 21.52
C LEU A 21 -0.38 -14.76 20.00
N VAL A 22 0.72 -15.39 19.55
CA VAL A 22 0.97 -15.65 18.12
C VAL A 22 -0.10 -16.59 17.54
N ALA A 23 -0.54 -17.61 18.28
CA ALA A 23 -1.61 -18.49 17.84
C ALA A 23 -2.93 -17.73 17.65
N THR A 24 -3.23 -16.77 18.53
CA THR A 24 -4.43 -15.92 18.41
C THR A 24 -4.33 -14.99 17.21
N ALA A 25 -3.18 -14.32 17.02
CA ALA A 25 -2.93 -13.47 15.85
C ALA A 25 -3.03 -14.27 14.53
N ARG A 26 -2.45 -15.48 14.48
CA ARG A 26 -2.49 -16.35 13.30
C ARG A 26 -3.90 -16.83 12.97
N LYS A 27 -4.75 -17.09 13.97
CA LYS A 27 -6.17 -17.39 13.74
C LYS A 27 -6.88 -16.24 13.02
N CYS A 28 -6.62 -15.00 13.43
CA CYS A 28 -7.16 -13.81 12.77
C CYS A 28 -6.63 -13.66 11.34
N GLU A 29 -5.33 -13.84 11.12
CA GLU A 29 -4.70 -13.78 9.79
C GLU A 29 -5.31 -14.83 8.84
N VAL A 30 -5.36 -16.09 9.27
CA VAL A 30 -5.89 -17.20 8.46
C VAL A 30 -7.38 -16.98 8.12
N LYS A 31 -8.16 -16.37 9.02
CA LYS A 31 -9.56 -16.01 8.73
C LYS A 31 -9.65 -15.05 7.53
N HIS A 32 -8.81 -14.01 7.50
CA HIS A 32 -8.78 -13.04 6.41
C HIS A 32 -8.25 -13.66 5.12
N ILE A 33 -7.18 -14.46 5.19
CA ILE A 33 -6.63 -15.18 4.04
C ILE A 33 -7.68 -16.11 3.44
N ARG A 34 -8.41 -16.86 4.27
CA ARG A 34 -9.46 -17.76 3.82
C ARG A 34 -10.59 -17.02 3.10
N SER A 35 -11.02 -15.89 3.65
CA SER A 35 -12.04 -15.04 3.01
C SER A 35 -11.55 -14.47 1.66
N SER A 36 -10.30 -13.98 1.60
CA SER A 36 -9.70 -13.48 0.36
C SER A 36 -9.60 -14.58 -0.69
N ASN A 37 -9.14 -15.77 -0.30
CA ASN A 37 -9.01 -16.91 -1.20
C ASN A 37 -10.36 -17.43 -1.68
N PHE A 38 -11.40 -17.38 -0.84
CA PHE A 38 -12.75 -17.71 -1.28
C PHE A 38 -13.21 -16.79 -2.41
N LEU A 39 -13.02 -15.47 -2.26
CA LEU A 39 -13.40 -14.50 -3.29
C LEU A 39 -12.59 -14.67 -4.57
N LYS A 40 -11.28 -14.96 -4.45
CA LYS A 40 -10.42 -15.30 -5.60
C LYS A 40 -10.89 -16.57 -6.31
N GLY A 41 -11.30 -17.59 -5.55
CA GLY A 41 -11.85 -18.83 -6.09
C GLY A 41 -13.13 -18.58 -6.88
N VAL A 42 -14.08 -17.84 -6.30
CA VAL A 42 -15.33 -17.46 -6.97
C VAL A 42 -15.05 -16.67 -8.26
N ASN A 43 -14.15 -15.69 -8.22
CA ASN A 43 -13.76 -14.91 -9.39
C ASN A 43 -13.19 -15.83 -10.50
N LEU A 44 -12.31 -16.76 -10.13
CA LEU A 44 -11.75 -17.72 -11.08
C LEU A 44 -12.83 -18.64 -11.68
N SER A 45 -13.77 -19.12 -10.88
CA SER A 45 -14.91 -19.91 -11.37
C SER A 45 -15.78 -19.13 -12.35
N VAL A 46 -16.13 -17.89 -12.03
CA VAL A 46 -16.89 -16.99 -12.92
C VAL A 46 -16.12 -16.78 -14.22
N TYR A 47 -14.81 -16.55 -14.14
CA TYR A 47 -13.96 -16.42 -15.32
C TYR A 47 -14.08 -17.64 -16.23
N PHE A 48 -14.06 -18.87 -15.72
CA PHE A 48 -14.20 -20.07 -16.57
C PHE A 48 -15.56 -20.18 -17.28
N VAL A 49 -16.65 -19.76 -16.63
CA VAL A 49 -18.01 -19.95 -17.14
C VAL A 49 -18.47 -18.79 -18.04
N ILE A 50 -18.01 -17.57 -17.80
CA ILE A 50 -18.54 -16.34 -18.43
C ILE A 50 -18.52 -16.39 -19.96
N LEU A 51 -17.46 -16.96 -20.58
CA LEU A 51 -17.35 -17.00 -22.04
C LEU A 51 -18.44 -17.88 -22.66
N ARG A 52 -18.73 -19.03 -22.03
CA ARG A 52 -19.77 -19.94 -22.50
C ARG A 52 -21.14 -19.28 -22.41
N VAL A 53 -21.38 -18.54 -21.33
CA VAL A 53 -22.63 -17.79 -21.13
C VAL A 53 -22.78 -16.69 -22.18
N ILE A 54 -21.74 -15.92 -22.47
CA ILE A 54 -21.76 -14.85 -23.49
C ILE A 54 -22.03 -15.43 -24.87
N VAL A 55 -21.30 -16.47 -25.27
CA VAL A 55 -21.49 -17.13 -26.57
C VAL A 55 -22.90 -17.69 -26.70
N TYR A 56 -23.40 -18.37 -25.66
CA TYR A 56 -24.76 -18.88 -25.63
C TYR A 56 -25.80 -17.75 -25.78
N ALA A 57 -25.67 -16.68 -25.01
CA ALA A 57 -26.57 -15.52 -25.10
C ALA A 57 -26.53 -14.90 -26.51
N CYS A 58 -25.35 -14.80 -27.12
CA CYS A 58 -25.15 -14.26 -28.46
C CYS A 58 -25.83 -15.13 -29.54
N PHE A 59 -25.75 -16.45 -29.43
CA PHE A 59 -26.45 -17.35 -30.35
C PHE A 59 -27.97 -17.32 -30.15
N VAL A 60 -28.44 -17.25 -28.90
CA VAL A 60 -29.88 -17.13 -28.61
C VAL A 60 -30.43 -15.85 -29.21
N THR A 61 -29.78 -14.71 -29.00
CA THR A 61 -30.24 -13.43 -29.57
C THR A 61 -30.20 -13.43 -31.09
N TYR A 62 -29.17 -14.03 -31.70
CA TYR A 62 -29.05 -14.15 -33.15
C TYR A 62 -30.20 -14.95 -33.78
N ILE A 63 -30.58 -16.08 -33.17
CA ILE A 63 -31.70 -16.89 -33.64
C ILE A 63 -33.03 -16.14 -33.49
N LEU A 64 -33.24 -15.46 -32.36
CA LEU A 64 -34.46 -14.67 -32.12
C LEU A 64 -34.64 -13.56 -33.17
N MET A 65 -33.55 -13.01 -33.69
CA MET A 65 -33.58 -11.97 -34.72
C MET A 65 -33.82 -12.53 -36.14
N GLY A 66 -34.10 -13.83 -36.27
CA GLY A 66 -34.35 -14.51 -37.55
C GLY A 66 -33.07 -14.99 -38.25
N GLY A 67 -31.92 -14.96 -37.57
CA GLY A 67 -30.66 -15.48 -38.09
C GLY A 67 -30.67 -17.01 -38.20
N LYS A 68 -30.05 -17.55 -39.26
CA LYS A 68 -29.84 -19.00 -39.42
C LYS A 68 -28.47 -19.38 -38.87
N LEU A 69 -28.43 -20.22 -37.84
CA LEU A 69 -27.19 -20.66 -37.23
C LEU A 69 -26.54 -21.76 -38.08
N THR A 70 -25.54 -21.39 -38.88
CA THR A 70 -24.72 -22.35 -39.65
C THR A 70 -23.48 -22.72 -38.85
N ALA A 71 -23.00 -23.97 -38.99
CA ALA A 71 -21.79 -24.45 -38.32
C ALA A 71 -20.59 -23.52 -38.52
N GLU A 72 -20.38 -23.03 -39.75
CA GLU A 72 -19.34 -22.06 -40.08
C GLU A 72 -19.37 -20.81 -39.18
N THR A 73 -20.53 -20.15 -39.11
CA THR A 73 -20.71 -18.92 -38.30
C THR A 73 -20.54 -19.18 -36.80
N ALA A 74 -20.96 -20.36 -36.31
CA ALA A 74 -20.84 -20.73 -34.92
C ALA A 74 -19.38 -21.01 -34.52
N PHE A 75 -18.64 -21.76 -35.34
CA PHE A 75 -17.23 -22.03 -35.07
C PHE A 75 -16.38 -20.75 -35.17
N ALA A 76 -16.66 -19.88 -36.16
CA ALA A 76 -15.95 -18.61 -36.31
C ALA A 76 -16.15 -17.70 -35.08
N THR A 77 -17.39 -17.47 -34.66
CA THR A 77 -17.69 -16.63 -33.47
C THR A 77 -17.05 -17.17 -32.19
N ILE A 78 -17.11 -18.48 -31.94
CA ILE A 78 -16.44 -19.10 -30.79
C ILE A 78 -14.93 -18.84 -30.83
N ALA A 79 -14.29 -18.96 -32.00
CA ALA A 79 -12.86 -18.68 -32.16
C ALA A 79 -12.52 -17.22 -31.84
N TYR A 80 -13.32 -16.26 -32.32
CA TYR A 80 -13.13 -14.84 -32.01
C TYR A 80 -13.25 -14.54 -30.51
N PHE A 81 -14.30 -15.06 -29.85
CA PHE A 81 -14.49 -14.87 -28.41
C PHE A 81 -13.34 -15.47 -27.59
N ASN A 82 -12.80 -16.63 -28.01
CA ASN A 82 -11.65 -17.24 -27.35
C ASN A 82 -10.38 -16.40 -27.49
N ALA A 83 -10.10 -15.84 -28.67
CA ALA A 83 -8.93 -14.97 -28.89
C ALA A 83 -9.04 -13.66 -28.09
N MET A 84 -10.23 -13.07 -28.03
CA MET A 84 -10.48 -11.80 -27.34
C MET A 84 -10.46 -11.91 -25.81
N ARG A 85 -10.75 -13.11 -25.28
CA ARG A 85 -10.95 -13.36 -23.85
C ARG A 85 -9.81 -12.85 -22.96
N TRP A 86 -8.56 -13.15 -23.32
CA TRP A 86 -7.42 -12.83 -22.45
C TRP A 86 -7.22 -11.32 -22.34
N SER A 87 -7.30 -10.62 -23.47
CA SER A 87 -7.18 -9.17 -23.54
C SER A 87 -8.29 -8.45 -22.77
N MET A 88 -9.55 -8.89 -22.90
CA MET A 88 -10.64 -8.21 -22.22
C MET A 88 -10.75 -8.54 -20.73
N ALA A 89 -10.67 -9.82 -20.37
CA ALA A 89 -10.99 -10.22 -19.00
C ALA A 89 -9.84 -10.02 -18.02
N LYS A 90 -8.57 -9.93 -18.49
CA LYS A 90 -7.40 -9.72 -17.62
C LYS A 90 -6.71 -8.39 -17.82
N ASN A 91 -6.41 -8.01 -19.06
CA ASN A 91 -5.59 -6.81 -19.29
C ASN A 91 -6.36 -5.52 -19.02
N VAL A 92 -7.67 -5.47 -19.32
CA VAL A 92 -8.47 -4.26 -19.05
C VAL A 92 -8.57 -3.96 -17.54
N PRO A 93 -8.95 -4.90 -16.65
CA PRO A 93 -8.97 -4.62 -15.21
C PRO A 93 -7.58 -4.27 -14.66
N LEU A 94 -6.54 -4.95 -15.15
CA LEU A 94 -5.16 -4.68 -14.73
C LEU A 94 -4.72 -3.27 -15.11
N ALA A 95 -5.02 -2.83 -16.33
CA ALA A 95 -4.69 -1.49 -16.80
C ALA A 95 -5.41 -0.41 -15.97
N ILE A 96 -6.69 -0.64 -15.65
CA ILE A 96 -7.48 0.28 -14.81
C ILE A 96 -6.87 0.37 -13.41
N ALA A 97 -6.49 -0.77 -12.81
CA ALA A 97 -5.85 -0.81 -11.50
C ALA A 97 -4.51 -0.05 -11.52
N ALA A 98 -3.64 -0.34 -12.50
CA ALA A 98 -2.36 0.32 -12.66
C ALA A 98 -2.51 1.84 -12.87
N LEU A 99 -3.50 2.27 -13.64
CA LEU A 99 -3.79 3.69 -13.82
C LEU A 99 -4.23 4.36 -12.52
N SER A 100 -5.06 3.68 -11.72
CA SER A 100 -5.50 4.20 -10.41
C SER A 100 -4.32 4.37 -9.44
N GLU A 101 -3.40 3.40 -9.42
CA GLU A 101 -2.18 3.47 -8.61
C GLU A 101 -1.26 4.60 -9.08
N LEU A 102 -1.07 4.72 -10.40
CA LEU A 102 -0.25 5.78 -11.00
C LEU A 102 -0.75 7.17 -10.61
N ILE A 103 -2.07 7.41 -10.67
CA ILE A 103 -2.65 8.71 -10.30
C ILE A 103 -2.36 9.05 -8.83
N ILE A 104 -2.48 8.06 -7.92
CA ILE A 104 -2.19 8.25 -6.50
C ILE A 104 -0.70 8.56 -6.30
N VAL A 105 0.18 7.84 -6.99
CA VAL A 105 1.64 8.06 -6.93
C VAL A 105 1.99 9.46 -7.43
N LEU A 106 1.45 9.87 -8.58
CA LEU A 106 1.67 11.22 -9.13
C LEU A 106 1.22 12.30 -8.15
N LYS A 107 0.06 12.13 -7.51
CA LYS A 107 -0.44 13.08 -6.50
C LYS A 107 0.49 13.17 -5.28
N ARG A 108 1.05 12.05 -4.82
CA ARG A 108 2.02 12.04 -3.71
C ARG A 108 3.32 12.75 -4.08
N ILE A 109 3.83 12.50 -5.28
CA ILE A 109 5.04 13.16 -5.80
C ILE A 109 4.80 14.66 -5.93
N GLN A 110 3.66 15.07 -6.49
CA GLN A 110 3.27 16.47 -6.60
C GLN A 110 3.22 17.13 -5.21
N ASN A 111 2.56 16.50 -4.24
CA ASN A 111 2.52 17.02 -2.88
C ASN A 111 3.93 17.18 -2.32
N PHE A 112 4.80 16.18 -2.47
CA PHE A 112 6.19 16.22 -1.99
C PHE A 112 6.99 17.38 -2.59
N LEU A 113 6.87 17.59 -3.91
CA LEU A 113 7.56 18.67 -4.62
C LEU A 113 7.02 20.07 -4.28
N LEU A 114 5.81 20.15 -3.74
CA LEU A 114 5.19 21.40 -3.29
C LEU A 114 5.39 21.68 -1.80
N LEU A 115 6.14 20.85 -1.06
CA LEU A 115 6.52 21.20 0.31
C LEU A 115 7.40 22.46 0.29
N GLU A 116 7.26 23.25 1.36
CA GLU A 116 8.12 24.41 1.59
C GLU A 116 9.59 23.97 1.64
N GLU A 117 10.43 24.58 0.80
CA GLU A 117 11.86 24.35 0.85
C GLU A 117 12.37 24.79 2.23
N ILE A 118 13.18 23.95 2.85
CA ILE A 118 13.88 24.31 4.09
C ILE A 118 14.74 25.51 3.74
N SER A 119 14.36 26.69 4.26
CA SER A 119 15.15 27.90 4.13
C SER A 119 16.54 27.57 4.65
N LYS A 120 17.55 27.82 3.81
CA LYS A 120 18.95 27.70 4.19
C LYS A 120 19.08 28.44 5.52
N LEU A 121 19.37 27.70 6.58
CA LEU A 121 19.80 28.28 7.84
C LEU A 121 20.92 29.24 7.46
N ASP A 122 20.68 30.54 7.63
CA ASP A 122 21.70 31.57 7.68
C ASP A 122 22.63 31.15 8.82
N VAL A 123 23.61 30.31 8.50
CA VAL A 123 24.79 30.14 9.33
C VAL A 123 25.55 31.45 9.14
N LYS A 124 25.13 32.48 9.88
CA LYS A 124 26.02 33.57 10.24
C LYS A 124 27.18 32.91 10.99
N GLU A 125 28.30 32.77 10.28
CA GLU A 125 29.62 32.69 10.89
C GLU A 125 29.81 33.95 11.74
N GLU A 126 29.35 33.93 12.98
CA GLU A 126 29.98 34.73 14.03
C GLU A 126 31.23 33.97 14.47
N LEU A 127 32.30 34.20 13.71
CA LEU A 127 33.66 34.13 14.23
C LEU A 127 33.75 35.22 15.32
N ASP A 128 33.54 34.85 16.58
CA ASP A 128 34.01 35.69 17.68
C ASP A 128 34.82 34.85 18.67
N GLU A 129 36.14 34.98 18.53
CA GLU A 129 37.08 34.73 19.60
C GLU A 129 36.74 35.67 20.76
N THR A 130 36.29 35.17 21.91
CA THR A 130 36.92 35.47 23.20
C THR A 130 36.23 34.78 24.37
N CYS A 131 37.08 34.45 25.34
CA CYS A 131 36.79 33.68 26.51
C CYS A 131 36.36 34.56 27.71
N ILE A 132 35.76 33.88 28.69
CA ILE A 132 35.73 34.14 30.15
C ILE A 132 34.79 35.23 30.72
N SER A 133 33.96 34.73 31.66
CA SER A 133 33.53 35.33 32.93
C SER A 133 32.25 36.15 32.97
N GLY A 134 31.39 35.81 33.94
CA GLY A 134 30.43 36.76 34.52
C GLY A 134 29.01 36.22 34.68
N GLU A 135 28.59 36.04 35.93
CA GLU A 135 27.24 35.76 36.37
C GLU A 135 26.24 36.86 35.94
N ASN A 136 24.98 36.49 35.68
CA ASN A 136 23.80 37.04 36.38
C ASN A 136 22.48 36.45 35.86
N GLU A 137 21.60 36.13 36.80
CA GLU A 137 20.19 35.80 36.58
C GLU A 137 19.42 36.99 35.96
N ILE A 138 18.34 36.70 35.21
CA ILE A 138 16.95 37.12 35.53
C ILE A 138 15.99 36.96 34.32
N LYS A 139 14.95 36.15 34.58
CA LYS A 139 13.52 36.19 34.19
C LYS A 139 13.03 35.91 32.75
N MET A 140 12.03 35.01 32.78
CA MET A 140 11.08 34.61 31.74
C MET A 140 10.28 35.76 31.13
N GLU A 141 9.84 35.56 29.88
CA GLU A 141 8.45 35.85 29.52
C GLU A 141 7.92 34.80 28.53
N ASN A 142 6.96 34.00 29.02
CA ASN A 142 6.16 33.08 28.22
C ASN A 142 5.19 33.89 27.35
N THR A 143 5.11 33.60 26.05
CA THR A 143 3.87 33.86 25.30
C THR A 143 3.56 32.72 24.34
N PHE A 144 2.40 32.12 24.58
CA PHE A 144 1.52 31.41 23.64
C PHE A 144 1.85 29.98 23.19
N SER A 145 1.25 29.05 23.95
CA SER A 145 0.36 27.98 23.47
C SER A 145 0.23 27.77 21.95
N ASN A 146 0.63 26.59 21.46
CA ASN A 146 -0.36 25.59 21.05
C ASN A 146 0.24 24.18 21.01
N GLU A 147 -0.55 23.18 21.38
CA GLU A 147 -0.16 21.78 21.48
C GLU A 147 0.23 21.17 20.14
N GLU A 148 1.52 20.86 19.97
CA GLU A 148 1.94 19.71 19.17
C GLU A 148 2.68 18.72 20.08
N LYS A 149 2.07 17.55 20.31
CA LYS A 149 2.71 16.42 20.99
C LYS A 149 3.72 15.77 20.04
N GLY A 150 4.89 16.39 19.91
CA GLY A 150 6.08 15.84 19.29
C GLY A 150 7.16 15.53 20.33
N VAL A 151 7.98 14.51 20.09
CA VAL A 151 9.22 14.31 20.85
C VAL A 151 10.27 15.23 20.26
N PHE A 152 10.47 16.39 20.88
CA PHE A 152 11.54 17.32 20.52
C PHE A 152 12.84 16.84 21.18
N MET A 153 13.77 16.34 20.36
CA MET A 153 15.13 16.09 20.83
C MET A 153 15.96 17.35 20.61
N ASP A 154 16.16 18.12 21.68
CA ASP A 154 17.09 19.24 21.67
C ASP A 154 18.52 18.73 21.90
N LYS A 155 19.47 19.20 21.07
CA LYS A 155 20.93 18.92 21.14
C LYS A 155 21.42 17.49 20.85
N MET A 156 20.91 16.79 19.84
CA MET A 156 21.61 15.60 19.32
C MET A 156 22.70 15.97 18.31
N SER A 157 23.96 15.69 18.68
CA SER A 157 25.11 15.70 17.78
C SER A 157 25.45 14.26 17.40
N VAL A 158 25.35 13.93 16.12
CA VAL A 158 25.85 12.65 15.57
C VAL A 158 27.11 12.95 14.78
N ARG A 159 28.28 12.53 15.30
CA ARG A 159 29.52 12.48 14.53
C ARG A 159 29.64 11.11 13.88
N TRP A 160 29.74 11.10 12.55
CA TRP A 160 30.15 9.93 11.78
C TRP A 160 31.68 9.96 11.65
N ASN A 161 32.35 8.91 12.13
CA ASN A 161 33.75 8.67 11.81
C ASN A 161 33.81 7.63 10.68
N ASN A 162 34.60 7.94 9.66
CA ASN A 162 34.91 7.05 8.54
C ASN A 162 35.99 6.04 8.94
#